data_AF-A0A350H3M3-F1
#
_entry.id   AF-A0A350H3M3-F1
#
_cell.length_a   1.000
_cell.length_b   1.000
_cell.length_c   1.000
_cell.angle_alpha   90.00
_cell.angle_beta   90.00
_cell.angle_gamma   90.00
#
_symmetry.space_group_name_H-M   'P 1'
#
loop_
_entity.id
_entity.type
_entity.pdbx_description
1 polymer ?
#
loop_
_entity_poly.entity_id
_entity_poly.type
_entity_poly.pdbx_seq_one_letter_code
_entity_poly.pdbx_strand_id
1 'polypeptide(L)'
;VAEYTLEKKGGVDCLNYSELDNQLKGAWINENQDLKFAFKEGSGKIYVDMEKSTKDKLYCYEYMASNEVNFVSVSSAEKIKDHLTLSYSIKGTEEKVEIPVKDAIKTTEFANAKGGDIEVSPIAMRICSPKGILTNEDNFYNMIDYLGKVEITYKDGSKYLVEKRTYLDENLKEHKADEEVANFTYDCGGDGGVTILFNRLVDVSQVEKISVNGVDYTLK
;
A
#
# COMPACT_ATOMS: atom_id res chain seq x y z
N VAL A 1 9.77 -2.31 9.20
CA VAL A 1 9.97 -1.18 8.26
C VAL A 1 10.15 -1.76 6.88
N ALA A 2 9.38 -1.29 5.92
CA ALA A 2 9.53 -1.62 4.51
C ALA A 2 10.48 -0.61 3.87
N GLU A 3 11.55 -1.04 3.22
CA GLU A 3 12.42 -0.16 2.43
C GLU A 3 12.18 -0.37 0.94
N TYR A 4 11.96 0.71 0.20
CA TYR A 4 11.79 0.68 -1.24
C TYR A 4 12.26 1.99 -1.87
N THR A 5 12.44 1.98 -3.20
CA THR A 5 12.73 3.19 -3.95
C THR A 5 11.57 3.53 -4.87
N LEU A 6 11.36 4.82 -5.13
CA LEU A 6 10.44 5.31 -6.15
C LEU A 6 11.22 6.09 -7.20
N GLU A 7 11.00 5.74 -8.47
CA GLU A 7 11.71 6.36 -9.59
C GLU A 7 10.72 6.94 -10.61
N LYS A 8 10.99 8.18 -11.06
CA LYS A 8 10.29 8.83 -12.18
C LYS A 8 11.21 9.82 -12.88
N LYS A 9 11.44 9.61 -14.18
CA LYS A 9 12.23 10.52 -15.01
C LYS A 9 11.57 11.90 -15.08
N GLY A 10 12.28 12.94 -14.64
CA GLY A 10 11.77 14.31 -14.60
C GLY A 10 11.23 14.73 -13.23
N GLY A 11 11.18 13.81 -12.27
CA GLY A 11 10.85 14.06 -10.88
C GLY A 11 9.73 13.17 -10.35
N VAL A 12 9.87 12.66 -9.12
CA VAL A 12 8.80 11.99 -8.37
C VAL A 12 7.88 13.07 -7.76
N ASP A 13 6.67 13.22 -8.31
CA ASP A 13 5.74 14.33 -8.00
C ASP A 13 4.39 13.86 -7.41
N CYS A 14 4.24 12.56 -7.16
CA CYS A 14 3.03 11.97 -6.58
C CYS A 14 3.07 11.91 -5.03
N LEU A 15 4.16 12.36 -4.41
CA LEU A 15 4.37 12.39 -2.97
C LEU A 15 4.86 13.77 -2.55
N ASN A 16 4.27 14.33 -1.49
CA ASN A 16 4.93 15.43 -0.78
C ASN A 16 5.93 14.83 0.21
N TYR A 17 7.16 15.33 0.15
CA TYR A 17 8.24 14.89 1.02
C TYR A 17 9.15 16.05 1.36
N SER A 18 9.45 16.17 2.65
CA SER A 18 10.35 17.11 3.28
C SER A 18 10.62 16.59 4.68
N GLU A 19 11.58 17.20 5.36
CA GLU A 19 11.82 16.90 6.78
C GLU A 19 10.54 17.09 7.61
N LEU A 20 9.77 18.16 7.34
CA LEU A 20 8.50 18.40 7.99
C LEU A 20 7.46 17.32 7.66
N ASP A 21 7.34 16.92 6.39
CA ASP A 21 6.40 15.87 5.99
C ASP A 21 6.72 14.51 6.63
N ASN A 22 8.01 14.19 6.75
CA ASN A 22 8.49 12.98 7.44
C ASN A 22 8.05 12.99 8.91
N GLN A 23 8.29 14.10 9.60
CA GLN A 23 7.91 14.29 11.00
C GLN A 23 6.39 14.22 11.20
N LEU A 24 5.62 14.87 10.32
CA LEU A 24 4.15 14.90 10.36
C LEU A 24 3.52 13.52 10.05
N LYS A 25 4.17 12.70 9.24
CA LYS A 25 3.81 11.29 9.06
C LYS A 25 4.12 10.45 10.31
N GLY A 26 4.72 11.02 11.36
CA GLY A 26 5.07 10.33 12.60
C GLY A 26 6.34 9.49 12.49
N ALA A 27 7.24 9.84 11.56
CA ALA A 27 8.63 9.37 11.58
C ALA A 27 9.48 10.13 12.62
N TRP A 28 8.90 11.10 13.34
CA TRP A 28 9.47 11.61 14.59
C TRP A 28 9.23 10.58 15.69
N ILE A 29 10.25 9.76 15.97
CA ILE A 29 10.25 8.84 17.10
C ILE A 29 11.18 9.45 18.16
N ASN A 30 10.62 9.95 19.27
CA ASN A 30 11.43 10.17 20.46
C ASN A 30 11.33 8.93 21.37
N GLU A 31 12.36 8.70 22.18
CA GLU A 31 12.53 7.45 22.94
C GLU A 31 11.45 7.21 24.03
N ASN A 32 10.48 8.12 24.22
CA ASN A 32 9.54 8.11 25.35
C ASN A 32 8.05 8.13 24.96
N GLN A 33 7.68 7.72 23.73
CA GLN A 33 6.29 7.79 23.25
C GLN A 33 5.60 6.43 23.14
N ASP A 34 4.41 6.33 23.73
CA ASP A 34 3.45 5.23 23.48
C ASP A 34 2.55 5.61 22.30
N LEU A 35 2.71 4.92 21.16
CA LEU A 35 2.04 5.26 19.90
C LEU A 35 1.05 4.16 19.48
N LYS A 36 -0.16 4.54 19.04
CA LYS A 36 -1.18 3.64 18.47
C LYS A 36 -1.54 4.06 17.05
N PHE A 37 -1.76 3.11 16.14
CA PHE A 37 -2.00 3.39 14.71
C PHE A 37 -3.12 2.57 14.07
N ALA A 38 -3.77 3.17 13.07
CA ALA A 38 -4.78 2.60 12.18
C ALA A 38 -4.40 2.93 10.72
N PHE A 39 -4.66 2.02 9.77
CA PHE A 39 -4.18 2.15 8.39
C PHE A 39 -5.31 2.06 7.36
N LYS A 40 -5.25 2.93 6.34
CA LYS A 40 -5.81 2.70 4.99
C LYS A 40 -4.67 2.76 3.95
N GLU A 41 -4.78 2.13 2.78
CA GLU A 41 -3.72 2.08 1.75
C GLU A 41 -2.94 3.37 1.53
N GLY A 42 -1.61 3.27 1.39
CA GLY A 42 -0.74 4.41 1.11
C GLY A 42 -0.71 5.48 2.22
N SER A 43 -1.42 5.26 3.33
CA SER A 43 -1.34 6.07 4.56
C SER A 43 -0.36 5.48 5.60
N GLY A 44 0.33 4.40 5.23
CA GLY A 44 1.51 3.91 5.94
C GLY A 44 2.64 4.91 5.81
N LYS A 45 2.90 5.64 6.89
CA LYS A 45 3.94 6.65 7.15
C LYS A 45 5.24 6.48 6.32
N ILE A 46 5.22 6.90 5.06
CA ILE A 46 6.38 6.89 4.17
C ILE A 46 7.34 8.01 4.59
N TYR A 47 8.46 7.63 5.20
CA TYR A 47 9.61 8.50 5.37
C TYR A 47 10.47 8.48 4.12
N VAL A 48 10.87 9.66 3.66
CA VAL A 48 11.81 9.80 2.55
C VAL A 48 13.15 10.23 3.11
N ASP A 49 14.18 9.42 2.87
CA ASP A 49 15.56 9.76 3.24
C ASP A 49 16.06 10.87 2.31
N MET A 50 16.01 12.10 2.81
CA MET A 50 16.32 13.31 2.05
C MET A 50 17.80 13.38 1.62
N GLU A 51 18.70 12.72 2.35
CA GLU A 51 20.13 12.73 2.05
C GLU A 51 20.47 11.78 0.90
N LYS A 52 19.83 10.60 0.86
CA LYS A 52 20.01 9.63 -0.23
C LYS A 52 19.16 9.93 -1.47
N SER A 53 18.04 10.63 -1.29
CA SER A 53 17.10 10.89 -2.36
C SER A 53 17.57 12.00 -3.30
N THR A 54 17.19 11.86 -4.56
CA THR A 54 17.36 12.87 -5.60
C THR A 54 15.99 13.27 -6.15
N LYS A 55 15.96 14.23 -7.08
CA LYS A 55 14.70 14.60 -7.76
C LYS A 55 14.05 13.40 -8.46
N ASP A 56 14.84 12.56 -9.13
CA ASP A 56 14.34 11.47 -9.99
C ASP A 56 14.20 10.12 -9.27
N LYS A 57 14.80 9.97 -8.08
CA LYS A 57 14.81 8.74 -7.28
C LYS A 57 14.70 9.03 -5.79
N LEU A 58 13.64 8.56 -5.15
CA LEU A 58 13.44 8.64 -3.71
C LEU A 58 13.79 7.31 -3.03
N TYR A 59 14.40 7.39 -1.84
CA TYR A 59 14.59 6.29 -0.91
C TYR A 59 13.53 6.39 0.18
N CYS A 60 12.62 5.42 0.21
CA CYS A 60 11.40 5.45 1.00
C CYS A 60 11.41 4.34 2.05
N TYR A 61 10.94 4.67 3.25
CA TYR A 61 10.82 3.77 4.38
C TYR A 61 9.39 3.85 4.90
N GLU A 62 8.61 2.79 4.72
CA GLU A 62 7.27 2.70 5.28
C GLU A 62 7.33 2.01 6.64
N TYR A 63 7.05 2.79 7.68
CA TYR A 63 7.08 2.32 9.05
C TYR A 63 5.77 1.62 9.40
N MET A 64 5.85 0.31 9.56
CA MET A 64 4.87 -0.49 10.29
C MET A 64 5.30 -0.47 11.76
N ALA A 65 4.64 0.33 12.58
CA ALA A 65 4.87 0.36 14.03
C ALA A 65 3.62 -0.19 14.75
N SER A 66 3.85 -1.08 15.71
CA SER A 66 2.82 -1.62 16.61
C SER A 66 3.35 -1.52 18.04
N ASN A 67 2.55 -0.94 18.93
CA ASN A 67 2.84 -0.89 20.35
C ASN A 67 1.64 -1.39 21.19
N GLU A 68 1.00 -2.51 20.81
CA GLU A 68 -0.01 -3.11 21.70
C GLU A 68 0.43 -4.46 22.27
N VAL A 69 0.23 -4.62 23.58
CA VAL A 69 0.12 -5.94 24.21
C VAL A 69 -1.21 -6.61 23.82
N ASN A 70 -2.22 -5.87 23.33
CA ASN A 70 -3.49 -6.44 22.89
C ASN A 70 -4.15 -5.56 21.81
N PHE A 71 -4.33 -6.13 20.61
CA PHE A 71 -5.10 -5.58 19.49
C PHE A 71 -6.47 -5.08 19.94
N VAL A 72 -6.60 -3.78 20.20
CA VAL A 72 -7.91 -3.13 20.26
C VAL A 72 -8.31 -2.89 18.82
N SER A 73 -9.35 -3.62 18.38
CA SER A 73 -10.17 -3.35 17.20
C SER A 73 -10.17 -1.86 16.90
N VAL A 74 -9.33 -1.43 15.97
CA VAL A 74 -9.42 -0.07 15.48
C VAL A 74 -10.72 -0.04 14.72
N SER A 75 -11.72 0.65 15.27
CA SER A 75 -12.93 0.98 14.55
C SER A 75 -12.49 1.51 13.19
N SER A 76 -12.86 0.79 12.12
CA SER A 76 -12.70 1.10 10.70
C SER A 76 -12.05 2.46 10.46
N ALA A 77 -10.80 2.47 9.98
CA ALA A 77 -10.08 3.70 9.66
C ALA A 77 -11.01 4.68 8.93
N GLU A 78 -11.31 5.82 9.56
CA GLU A 78 -12.13 6.83 8.93
C GLU A 78 -11.39 7.38 7.70
N LYS A 79 -12.13 7.79 6.67
CA LYS A 79 -11.52 8.44 5.50
C LYS A 79 -10.74 9.67 5.98
N ILE A 80 -9.47 9.76 5.60
CA ILE A 80 -8.65 10.96 5.77
C ILE A 80 -9.40 12.13 5.11
N LYS A 81 -9.64 13.19 5.89
CA LYS A 81 -10.27 14.44 5.41
C LYS A 81 -9.17 15.40 4.94
N ASP A 82 -9.35 16.70 5.18
CA ASP A 82 -8.33 17.74 4.98
C ASP A 82 -7.22 17.72 6.05
N HIS A 83 -7.31 16.86 7.07
CA HIS A 83 -6.30 16.70 8.11
C HIS A 83 -6.23 15.25 8.67
N LEU A 84 -5.09 14.94 9.28
CA LEU A 84 -4.86 13.78 10.14
C LEU A 84 -4.78 14.25 11.59
N THR A 85 -5.51 13.61 12.50
CA THR A 85 -5.39 13.89 13.94
C THR A 85 -4.39 12.94 14.57
N LEU A 86 -3.22 13.44 14.95
CA LEU A 86 -2.26 12.68 15.77
C LEU A 86 -2.66 12.82 17.24
N SER A 87 -3.07 11.71 17.86
CA SER A 87 -3.32 11.64 19.30
C SER A 87 -2.16 10.90 19.97
N TYR A 88 -1.53 11.51 20.98
CA TYR A 88 -0.46 10.89 21.76
C TYR A 88 -0.61 11.22 23.24
N SER A 89 -0.09 10.35 24.10
CA SER A 89 -0.12 10.56 25.56
C SER A 89 1.29 10.83 26.06
N ILE A 90 1.47 11.93 26.80
CA ILE A 90 2.70 12.16 27.57
C ILE A 90 2.31 12.17 29.04
N LYS A 91 2.85 11.19 29.79
CA LYS A 91 2.64 11.08 31.25
C LYS A 91 1.15 11.11 31.66
N GLY A 92 0.29 10.48 30.85
CA GLY A 92 -1.14 10.39 31.11
C GLY A 92 -1.97 11.60 30.68
N THR A 93 -1.37 12.60 30.05
CA THR A 93 -2.11 13.69 29.39
C THR A 93 -2.20 13.41 27.90
N GLU A 94 -3.42 13.37 27.37
CA GLU A 94 -3.68 13.21 25.94
C GLU A 94 -3.52 14.57 25.24
N GLU A 95 -2.61 14.63 24.29
CA GLU A 95 -2.38 15.78 23.41
C GLU A 95 -2.85 15.43 21.99
N LYS A 96 -3.45 16.41 21.32
CA LYS A 96 -3.94 16.26 19.94
C LYS A 96 -3.34 17.34 19.06
N VAL A 97 -2.80 16.91 17.93
CA VAL A 97 -2.29 17.81 16.89
C VAL A 97 -3.04 17.52 15.61
N GLU A 98 -3.67 18.57 15.08
CA GLU A 98 -4.27 18.53 13.75
C GLU A 98 -3.19 18.80 12.71
N ILE A 99 -2.97 17.80 11.86
CA ILE A 99 -1.96 17.85 10.82
C ILE A 99 -2.69 18.08 9.50
N PRO A 100 -2.57 19.27 8.88
CA PRO A 100 -3.18 19.50 7.58
C PRO A 100 -2.57 18.52 6.58
N VAL A 101 -3.42 17.83 5.84
CA VAL A 101 -2.98 17.02 4.70
C VAL A 101 -3.33 17.77 3.42
N LYS A 102 -2.46 17.67 2.42
CA LYS A 102 -2.85 18.01 1.05
C LYS A 102 -3.91 16.99 0.60
N ASP A 103 -4.65 17.31 -0.48
CA ASP A 103 -5.65 16.42 -1.06
C ASP A 103 -5.17 14.97 -1.12
N ALA A 104 -6.04 14.05 -0.70
CA ALA A 104 -5.74 12.62 -0.73
C ALA A 104 -5.27 12.19 -2.13
N ILE A 105 -4.28 11.30 -2.17
CA ILE A 105 -3.85 10.69 -3.44
C ILE A 105 -5.08 10.01 -4.06
N LYS A 106 -5.40 10.40 -5.29
CA LYS A 106 -6.59 9.88 -5.96
C LYS A 106 -6.42 8.39 -6.23
N THR A 107 -7.36 7.61 -5.71
CA THR A 107 -7.51 6.19 -6.01
C THR A 107 -8.49 6.00 -7.17
N THR A 108 -8.24 5.00 -7.99
CA THR A 108 -9.11 4.55 -9.09
C THR A 108 -9.49 3.10 -8.87
N GLU A 109 -10.76 2.77 -9.06
CA GLU A 109 -11.28 1.41 -8.90
C GLU A 109 -11.25 0.65 -10.22
N PHE A 110 -10.76 -0.60 -10.15
CA PHE A 110 -10.80 -1.57 -11.24
C PHE A 110 -11.60 -2.78 -10.78
N ALA A 111 -12.36 -3.39 -11.69
CA ALA A 111 -13.21 -4.53 -11.39
C ALA A 111 -13.04 -5.65 -12.42
N ASN A 112 -13.29 -6.89 -11.99
CA ASN A 112 -13.37 -8.04 -12.89
C ASN A 112 -14.84 -8.49 -13.09
N ALA A 113 -15.07 -9.34 -14.09
CA ALA A 113 -16.40 -9.85 -14.43
C ALA A 113 -17.06 -10.73 -13.34
N LYS A 114 -16.29 -11.21 -12.37
CA LYS A 114 -16.73 -12.05 -11.24
C LYS A 114 -17.02 -11.24 -9.98
N GLY A 115 -16.93 -9.91 -10.05
CA GLY A 115 -17.24 -9.01 -8.92
C GLY A 115 -16.10 -8.80 -7.94
N GLY A 116 -14.86 -9.13 -8.30
CA GLY A 116 -13.67 -8.71 -7.56
C GLY A 116 -13.30 -7.27 -7.90
N ASP A 117 -12.71 -6.55 -6.95
CA ASP A 117 -12.33 -5.15 -7.08
C ASP A 117 -10.93 -4.86 -6.52
N ILE A 118 -10.28 -3.90 -7.17
CA ILE A 118 -8.93 -3.43 -6.85
C ILE A 118 -8.95 -1.91 -6.81
N GLU A 119 -8.41 -1.35 -5.73
CA GLU A 119 -8.12 0.08 -5.59
C GLU A 119 -6.67 0.36 -6.03
N VAL A 120 -6.47 1.37 -6.87
CA VAL A 120 -5.13 1.72 -7.39
C VAL A 120 -4.86 3.22 -7.29
N SER A 121 -3.72 3.55 -6.73
CA SER A 121 -3.12 4.88 -6.71
C SER A 121 -1.79 4.88 -7.48
N PRO A 122 -1.14 6.02 -7.71
CA PRO A 122 0.17 6.05 -8.34
C PRO A 122 1.29 5.30 -7.60
N ILE A 123 1.12 5.01 -6.31
CA ILE A 123 2.16 4.43 -5.44
C ILE A 123 1.81 3.03 -4.92
N ALA A 124 0.55 2.63 -4.97
CA ALA A 124 0.10 1.37 -4.40
C ALA A 124 -1.16 0.84 -5.08
N MET A 125 -1.38 -0.45 -4.95
CA MET A 125 -2.67 -1.09 -5.19
C MET A 125 -3.09 -1.95 -4.00
N ARG A 126 -4.39 -2.09 -3.80
CA ARG A 126 -4.97 -3.10 -2.91
C ARG A 126 -5.99 -3.94 -3.62
N ILE A 127 -5.96 -5.22 -3.31
CA ILE A 127 -7.04 -6.15 -3.65
C ILE A 127 -8.09 -6.02 -2.55
N CYS A 128 -9.24 -5.45 -2.90
CA CYS A 128 -10.34 -5.15 -1.97
C CYS A 128 -11.34 -6.30 -1.87
N SER A 129 -11.47 -7.10 -2.94
CA SER A 129 -12.20 -8.37 -2.93
C SER A 129 -11.42 -9.44 -3.69
N PRO A 130 -11.32 -10.68 -3.15
CA PRO A 130 -10.61 -11.76 -3.80
C PRO A 130 -11.42 -12.44 -4.92
N LYS A 131 -12.67 -12.01 -5.15
CA LYS A 131 -13.60 -12.68 -6.07
C LYS A 131 -13.00 -12.84 -7.45
N GLY A 132 -12.99 -14.08 -7.93
CA GLY A 132 -12.43 -14.44 -9.21
C GLY A 132 -10.98 -14.88 -9.16
N ILE A 133 -10.22 -14.49 -8.13
CA ILE A 133 -8.90 -15.05 -7.79
C ILE A 133 -9.05 -16.24 -6.85
N LEU A 134 -9.87 -16.10 -5.80
CA LEU A 134 -10.22 -17.16 -4.86
C LEU A 134 -11.68 -17.57 -5.03
N THR A 135 -11.96 -18.86 -4.83
CA THR A 135 -13.31 -19.42 -4.73
C THR A 135 -13.84 -19.37 -3.30
N ASN A 136 -12.98 -19.61 -2.31
CA ASN A 136 -13.27 -19.47 -0.89
C ASN A 136 -12.80 -18.09 -0.40
N GLU A 137 -13.75 -17.19 -0.15
CA GLU A 137 -13.46 -15.83 0.33
C GLU A 137 -12.93 -15.81 1.78
N ASP A 138 -13.11 -16.87 2.58
CA ASP A 138 -12.52 -16.94 3.93
C ASP A 138 -10.98 -16.94 3.89
N ASN A 139 -10.40 -17.38 2.77
CA ASN A 139 -8.95 -17.37 2.56
C ASN A 139 -8.40 -15.96 2.28
N PHE A 140 -9.26 -14.94 2.18
CA PHE A 140 -8.83 -13.57 1.91
C PHE A 140 -7.87 -13.04 2.98
N TYR A 141 -8.05 -13.43 4.24
CA TYR A 141 -7.12 -13.12 5.34
C TYR A 141 -5.69 -13.65 5.16
N ASN A 142 -5.48 -14.60 4.24
CA ASN A 142 -4.17 -15.13 3.87
C ASN A 142 -3.90 -14.93 2.37
N MET A 143 -4.53 -13.92 1.74
CA MET A 143 -4.46 -13.70 0.29
C MET A 143 -3.02 -13.56 -0.21
N ILE A 144 -2.09 -13.13 0.64
CA ILE A 144 -0.67 -13.03 0.30
C ILE A 144 -0.07 -14.38 -0.14
N ASP A 145 -0.51 -15.48 0.46
CA ASP A 145 -0.05 -16.84 0.14
C ASP A 145 -0.56 -17.33 -1.22
N TYR A 146 -1.69 -16.77 -1.65
CA TYR A 146 -2.35 -17.11 -2.91
C TYR A 146 -2.01 -16.14 -4.05
N LEU A 147 -1.18 -15.11 -3.80
CA LEU A 147 -0.84 -14.11 -4.79
C LEU A 147 0.44 -14.49 -5.55
N GLY A 148 0.29 -14.93 -6.79
CA GLY A 148 1.40 -15.41 -7.61
C GLY A 148 1.97 -14.36 -8.55
N LYS A 149 1.12 -13.74 -9.37
CA LYS A 149 1.55 -12.78 -10.40
C LYS A 149 0.63 -11.58 -10.47
N VAL A 150 1.21 -10.38 -10.50
CA VAL A 150 0.51 -9.12 -10.74
C VAL A 150 1.19 -8.36 -11.89
N GLU A 151 0.43 -8.01 -12.92
CA GLU A 151 0.93 -7.30 -14.10
C GLU A 151 -0.03 -6.17 -14.49
N ILE A 152 0.49 -4.95 -14.65
CA ILE A 152 -0.25 -3.81 -15.19
C ILE A 152 0.09 -3.67 -16.67
N THR A 153 -0.93 -3.58 -17.51
CA THR A 153 -0.82 -3.25 -18.94
C THR A 153 -1.32 -1.83 -19.15
N TYR A 154 -0.49 -1.01 -19.79
CA TYR A 154 -0.83 0.37 -20.14
C TYR A 154 -1.41 0.44 -21.56
N LYS A 155 -2.16 1.52 -21.85
CA LYS A 155 -2.82 1.76 -23.14
C LYS A 155 -1.88 1.82 -24.34
N ASP A 156 -0.60 2.08 -24.12
CA ASP A 156 0.44 2.07 -25.16
C ASP A 156 1.00 0.65 -25.42
N GLY A 157 0.49 -0.36 -24.73
CA GLY A 157 0.91 -1.75 -24.79
C GLY A 157 2.12 -2.07 -23.91
N SER A 158 2.73 -1.08 -23.25
CA SER A 158 3.81 -1.33 -22.29
C SER A 158 3.29 -2.03 -21.04
N LYS A 159 4.19 -2.71 -20.32
CA LYS A 159 3.84 -3.55 -19.18
C LYS A 159 4.68 -3.24 -17.96
N TYR A 160 4.07 -3.41 -16.79
CA TYR A 160 4.72 -3.42 -15.51
C TYR A 160 4.48 -4.76 -14.84
N LEU A 161 5.52 -5.57 -14.74
CA LEU A 161 5.49 -6.74 -13.86
C LEU A 161 5.66 -6.26 -12.42
N VAL A 162 4.56 -6.22 -11.68
CA VAL A 162 4.51 -5.76 -10.29
C VAL A 162 4.95 -6.89 -9.37
N GLU A 163 4.39 -8.08 -9.55
CA GLU A 163 4.72 -9.20 -8.69
C GLU A 163 4.78 -10.50 -9.50
N LYS A 164 5.71 -11.37 -9.12
CA LYS A 164 5.89 -12.73 -9.59
C LYS A 164 6.61 -13.50 -8.48
N ARG A 165 5.94 -14.46 -7.86
CA ARG A 165 6.50 -15.28 -6.77
C ARG A 165 5.93 -16.68 -6.79
N THR A 166 6.60 -17.58 -6.08
CA THR A 166 6.01 -18.89 -5.77
C THR A 166 4.81 -18.69 -4.85
N TYR A 167 3.69 -19.34 -5.16
CA TYR A 167 2.44 -19.19 -4.41
C TYR A 167 1.66 -20.51 -4.35
N LEU A 168 0.69 -20.59 -3.44
CA LEU A 168 -0.23 -21.73 -3.35
C LEU A 168 -1.53 -21.40 -4.08
N ASP A 169 -2.16 -22.38 -4.73
CA ASP A 169 -3.58 -22.26 -5.08
C ASP A 169 -4.50 -22.71 -3.94
N GLU A 170 -5.80 -22.54 -4.13
CA GLU A 170 -6.85 -22.94 -3.18
C GLU A 170 -6.82 -24.44 -2.81
N ASN A 171 -6.18 -25.29 -3.62
CA ASN A 171 -6.00 -26.72 -3.36
C ASN A 171 -4.66 -27.02 -2.68
N LEU A 172 -3.96 -26.01 -2.17
CA LEU A 172 -2.64 -26.08 -1.56
C LEU A 172 -1.56 -26.61 -2.50
N LYS A 173 -1.79 -26.51 -3.82
CA LYS A 173 -0.78 -26.85 -4.81
C LYS A 173 0.15 -25.66 -4.99
N GLU A 174 1.43 -25.92 -4.87
CA GLU A 174 2.48 -24.93 -5.12
C GLU A 174 2.66 -24.67 -6.63
N HIS A 175 2.66 -23.39 -6.98
CA HIS A 175 2.98 -22.87 -8.31
C HIS A 175 4.31 -22.13 -8.22
N LYS A 176 5.38 -22.76 -8.69
CA LYS A 176 6.73 -22.20 -8.62
C LYS A 176 6.95 -21.13 -9.66
N ALA A 177 7.51 -20.00 -9.22
CA ALA A 177 8.07 -19.01 -10.13
C ALA A 177 9.46 -19.46 -10.61
N ASP A 178 9.74 -19.24 -11.89
CA ASP A 178 11.05 -19.38 -12.52
C ASP A 178 12.01 -18.25 -12.14
N GLU A 179 11.47 -17.08 -11.85
CA GLU A 179 12.17 -15.91 -11.31
C GLU A 179 11.23 -15.14 -10.39
N GLU A 180 11.77 -14.59 -9.30
CA GLU A 180 10.98 -13.77 -8.38
C GLU A 180 11.15 -12.29 -8.70
N VAL A 181 10.02 -11.61 -8.85
CA VAL A 181 9.93 -10.15 -8.94
C VAL A 181 8.98 -9.74 -7.85
N ALA A 182 9.49 -9.14 -6.79
CA ALA A 182 8.68 -8.68 -5.68
C ALA A 182 8.76 -7.17 -5.59
N ASN A 183 7.60 -6.53 -5.66
CA ASN A 183 7.39 -5.25 -5.03
C ASN A 183 7.22 -5.44 -3.52
N PHE A 184 7.10 -4.35 -2.77
CA PHE A 184 6.85 -4.50 -1.34
C PHE A 184 5.37 -4.82 -1.12
N THR A 185 5.08 -6.10 -0.85
CA THR A 185 3.72 -6.62 -0.66
C THR A 185 3.52 -7.03 0.78
N TYR A 186 2.41 -6.60 1.37
CA TYR A 186 2.06 -6.91 2.74
C TYR A 186 0.55 -7.10 2.93
N ASP A 187 0.22 -7.87 3.95
CA ASP A 187 -1.13 -7.99 4.49
C ASP A 187 -1.16 -7.29 5.86
N CYS A 188 -1.90 -6.19 5.96
CA CYS A 188 -2.07 -5.48 7.23
C CYS A 188 -3.47 -5.76 7.76
N GLY A 189 -3.54 -6.67 8.73
CA GLY A 189 -4.77 -7.14 9.36
C GLY A 189 -5.73 -6.01 9.74
N GLY A 190 -6.98 -6.19 9.31
CA GLY A 190 -8.10 -5.27 9.54
C GLY A 190 -9.32 -5.72 8.73
N ASP A 191 -9.17 -5.84 7.41
CA ASP A 191 -10.30 -6.09 6.48
C ASP A 191 -10.03 -7.21 5.45
N GLY A 192 -8.92 -7.96 5.57
CA GLY A 192 -8.59 -9.10 4.70
C GLY A 192 -7.95 -8.75 3.34
N GLY A 193 -7.50 -7.52 3.12
CA GLY A 193 -6.92 -7.11 1.82
C GLY A 193 -5.40 -7.12 1.77
N VAL A 194 -4.85 -7.52 0.61
CA VAL A 194 -3.40 -7.40 0.33
C VAL A 194 -3.10 -6.07 -0.33
N THR A 195 -2.10 -5.36 0.20
CA THR A 195 -1.58 -4.12 -0.36
C THR A 195 -0.21 -4.37 -0.97
N ILE A 196 0.01 -3.82 -2.16
CA ILE A 196 1.27 -3.86 -2.89
C ILE A 196 1.73 -2.42 -3.12
N LEU A 197 2.90 -2.07 -2.60
CA LEU A 197 3.56 -0.81 -2.88
C LEU A 197 4.38 -0.95 -4.15
N PHE A 198 4.19 -0.04 -5.10
CA PHE A 198 4.97 -0.02 -6.31
C PHE A 198 6.37 0.56 -6.05
N ASN A 199 7.39 -0.04 -6.66
CA ASN A 199 8.78 0.39 -6.68
C ASN A 199 9.05 1.46 -7.76
N ARG A 200 8.00 1.85 -8.49
CA ARG A 200 7.99 2.95 -9.44
C ARG A 200 6.59 3.53 -9.54
N LEU A 201 6.49 4.75 -10.00
CA LEU A 201 5.18 5.39 -10.14
C LEU A 201 4.35 4.77 -11.25
N VAL A 202 3.07 4.55 -10.96
CA VAL A 202 2.07 4.11 -11.94
C VAL A 202 1.28 5.33 -12.39
N ASP A 203 1.29 5.61 -13.69
CA ASP A 203 0.32 6.54 -14.27
C ASP A 203 -1.04 5.83 -14.41
N VAL A 204 -1.85 5.93 -13.37
CA VAL A 204 -3.16 5.26 -13.28
C VAL A 204 -4.08 5.65 -14.45
N SER A 205 -3.93 6.86 -14.99
CA SER A 205 -4.73 7.31 -16.14
C SER A 205 -4.40 6.57 -17.44
N GLN A 206 -3.21 5.99 -17.54
CA GLN A 206 -2.74 5.22 -18.69
C GLN A 206 -2.92 3.72 -18.50
N VAL A 207 -3.41 3.26 -17.35
CA VAL A 207 -3.70 1.84 -17.14
C VAL A 207 -4.86 1.43 -18.03
N GLU A 208 -4.64 0.37 -18.81
CA GLU A 208 -5.68 -0.30 -19.59
C GLU A 208 -6.27 -1.47 -18.80
N LYS A 209 -5.39 -2.27 -18.17
CA LYS A 209 -5.76 -3.52 -17.53
C LYS A 209 -4.79 -3.90 -16.42
N ILE A 210 -5.30 -4.56 -15.39
CA ILE A 210 -4.50 -5.17 -14.32
C ILE A 210 -4.82 -6.66 -14.31
N SER A 211 -3.80 -7.51 -14.31
CA SER A 211 -3.98 -8.96 -14.24
C SER A 211 -3.40 -9.49 -12.93
N VAL A 212 -4.21 -10.21 -12.16
CA VAL A 212 -3.80 -10.87 -10.91
C VAL A 212 -4.04 -12.37 -11.06
N ASN A 213 -2.98 -13.18 -11.03
CA ASN A 213 -3.02 -14.62 -11.30
C ASN A 213 -3.77 -14.98 -12.60
N GLY A 214 -3.70 -14.11 -13.62
CA GLY A 214 -4.42 -14.29 -14.89
C GLY A 214 -5.89 -13.85 -14.87
N VAL A 215 -6.39 -13.34 -13.74
CA VAL A 215 -7.70 -12.69 -13.65
C VAL A 215 -7.54 -11.23 -14.01
N ASP A 216 -8.26 -10.82 -15.05
CA ASP A 216 -8.16 -9.46 -15.57
C ASP A 216 -9.19 -8.52 -14.92
N TYR A 217 -8.71 -7.34 -14.56
CA TYR A 217 -9.45 -6.22 -13.99
C TYR A 217 -9.33 -5.02 -14.94
N THR A 218 -10.44 -4.37 -15.21
CA THR A 218 -10.53 -3.17 -16.04
C THR A 218 -11.19 -2.03 -15.27
N LEU A 219 -11.02 -0.81 -15.75
CA LEU A 219 -11.62 0.37 -15.13
C LEU A 219 -13.14 0.18 -14.93
N LYS A 220 -13.62 0.51 -13.73
CA LYS A 220 -15.05 0.43 -13.35
C LYS A 220 -15.87 1.59 -13.91
#